data_AF-A0A8B5WVP3-F1
#
_entry.id   AF-A0A8B5WVP3-F1
#
_cell.length_a   1.000
_cell.length_b   1.000
_cell.length_c   1.000
_cell.angle_alpha   90.00
_cell.angle_beta   90.00
_cell.angle_gamma   90.00
#
_symmetry.space_group_name_H-M   'P 1'
#
loop_
_entity.id
_entity.type
_entity.pdbx_description
1 polymer ?
#
loop_
_entity_poly.entity_id
_entity_poly.type
_entity_poly.pdbx_seq_one_letter_code
_entity_poly.pdbx_strand_id
1 'polypeptide(L)'
;WLAWFARRALAGLPPLHWKRIGPAEVEAFLAEHQAALHDPLADDDHPPIASRRREGITKEFFEERTSKLKRELRRALGGPTAARYAPQRQGAQRLAGYALGLEPHQIRFASLEGE
;
A
#
# COMPACT_ATOMS: atom_id res chain seq x y z
N TRP A 1 2.95 -1.32 -2.17
CA TRP A 1 1.54 -1.49 -1.75
C TRP A 1 1.45 -1.80 -0.26
N LEU A 2 2.00 -2.93 0.20
CA LEU A 2 2.04 -3.23 1.65
C LEU A 2 2.77 -2.17 2.46
N ALA A 3 4.00 -1.81 2.07
CA ALA A 3 4.81 -0.77 2.72
C ALA A 3 4.05 0.56 2.88
N TRP A 4 3.42 1.04 1.80
CA TRP A 4 2.58 2.24 1.85
C TRP A 4 1.42 2.15 2.87
N PHE A 5 0.68 1.04 2.91
CA PHE A 5 -0.36 0.85 3.92
C PHE A 5 0.21 0.73 5.35
N ALA A 6 1.40 0.14 5.50
CA ALA A 6 2.10 0.07 6.78
C ALA A 6 2.54 1.46 7.27
N ARG A 7 3.04 2.33 6.38
CA ARG A 7 3.32 3.74 6.70
C ARG A 7 2.07 4.50 7.13
N ARG A 8 0.97 4.31 6.41
CA ARG A 8 -0.31 4.95 6.77
C ARG A 8 -0.78 4.53 8.16
N ALA A 9 -0.71 3.24 8.47
CA ALA A 9 -1.06 2.71 9.78
C ALA A 9 -0.10 3.23 10.88
N LEU A 10 1.20 3.24 10.63
CA LEU A 10 2.21 3.77 11.55
C LEU A 10 1.99 5.26 11.87
N ALA A 11 1.56 6.04 10.87
CA ALA A 11 1.22 7.46 11.02
C ALA A 11 -0.19 7.71 11.58
N GLY A 12 -0.95 6.67 11.93
CA GLY A 12 -2.31 6.81 12.46
C GLY A 12 -3.32 7.40 11.47
N LEU A 13 -3.06 7.29 10.16
CA LEU A 13 -3.92 7.85 9.13
C LEU A 13 -5.22 7.05 8.99
N PRO A 14 -6.34 7.71 8.62
CA PRO A 14 -7.61 7.04 8.47
C PRO A 14 -7.59 6.00 7.33
N PRO A 15 -8.50 5.01 7.39
CA PRO A 15 -8.68 4.04 6.32
C PRO A 15 -8.89 4.69 4.96
N LEU A 16 -8.18 4.16 3.96
CA LEU A 16 -8.13 4.75 2.62
C LEU A 16 -9.17 4.10 1.71
N HIS A 17 -10.12 4.89 1.22
CA HIS A 17 -11.03 4.48 0.17
C HIS A 17 -10.52 4.99 -1.18
N TRP A 18 -10.61 4.20 -2.25
CA TRP A 18 -10.08 4.56 -3.57
C TRP A 18 -10.60 5.92 -4.08
N LYS A 19 -11.88 6.23 -3.85
CA LYS A 19 -12.47 7.56 -4.16
C LYS A 19 -11.86 8.75 -3.43
N ARG A 20 -11.10 8.51 -2.36
CA ARG A 20 -10.45 9.55 -1.54
C ARG A 20 -8.95 9.64 -1.84
N ILE A 21 -8.44 8.88 -2.82
CA ILE A 21 -7.06 9.01 -3.25
C ILE A 21 -6.96 10.26 -4.13
N GLY A 22 -6.27 11.27 -3.62
CA GLY A 22 -5.92 12.47 -4.36
C GLY A 22 -4.42 12.50 -4.71
N PRO A 23 -3.93 13.63 -5.22
CA PRO A 23 -2.52 13.81 -5.58
C PRO A 23 -1.56 13.51 -4.42
N ALA A 24 -1.89 13.91 -3.20
CA ALA A 24 -1.05 13.65 -2.02
C ALA A 24 -0.89 12.15 -1.73
N GLU A 25 -1.97 11.37 -1.81
CA GLU A 25 -1.90 9.91 -1.66
C GLU A 25 -1.13 9.24 -2.80
N VAL A 26 -1.25 9.75 -4.03
CA VAL A 26 -0.51 9.25 -5.19
C VAL A 26 0.99 9.47 -4.99
N GLU A 27 1.41 10.68 -4.62
CA GLU A 27 2.83 10.96 -4.35
C GLU A 27 3.37 10.13 -3.18
N ALA A 28 2.60 10.00 -2.09
CA ALA A 28 2.99 9.15 -0.96
C ALA A 28 3.11 7.66 -1.37
N PHE A 29 2.24 7.18 -2.25
CA PHE A 29 2.34 5.83 -2.80
C PHE A 29 3.58 5.67 -3.68
N LEU A 30 3.86 6.64 -4.54
CA LEU A 30 5.00 6.60 -5.47
C LEU A 30 6.34 6.67 -4.74
N ALA A 31 6.47 7.55 -3.75
CA ALA A 31 7.65 7.62 -2.89
C ALA A 31 7.95 6.28 -2.22
N GLU A 32 6.92 5.62 -1.67
CA GLU A 32 7.05 4.30 -1.07
C GLU A 32 7.30 3.19 -2.11
N HIS A 33 6.79 3.35 -3.32
CA HIS A 33 7.03 2.40 -4.40
C HIS A 33 8.49 2.46 -4.88
N GLN A 34 9.03 3.67 -5.03
CA GLN A 34 10.41 3.94 -5.42
C GLN A 34 11.38 3.45 -4.34
N ALA A 35 11.13 3.80 -3.08
CA ALA A 35 11.94 3.33 -1.96
C ALA A 35 12.00 1.79 -1.87
N ALA A 36 10.88 1.11 -2.12
CA ALA A 36 10.82 -0.35 -2.07
C ALA A 36 11.51 -1.05 -3.26
N LEU A 37 11.68 -0.36 -4.39
CA LEU A 37 12.35 -0.95 -5.55
C LEU A 37 13.88 -0.91 -5.41
N HIS A 38 14.44 -0.08 -4.51
CA HIS A 38 15.90 0.16 -4.38
C HIS A 38 16.59 0.38 -5.74
N ASP A 39 15.83 0.85 -6.74
CA ASP A 39 16.26 0.89 -8.12
C ASP A 39 16.58 2.34 -8.48
N PRO A 40 17.86 2.69 -8.70
CA PRO A 40 18.25 4.03 -9.14
C PRO A 40 17.72 4.39 -10.54
N LEU A 41 17.17 3.43 -11.31
CA LEU A 41 16.49 3.66 -12.59
C LEU A 41 14.97 3.83 -12.46
N ALA A 42 14.40 3.61 -11.27
CA ALA A 42 13.03 4.01 -10.96
C ALA A 42 12.97 5.52 -10.68
N ASP A 43 13.50 6.30 -11.63
CA ASP A 43 13.45 7.75 -11.64
C ASP A 43 12.03 8.22 -11.99
N ASP A 44 11.74 9.51 -11.79
CA ASP A 44 10.41 10.09 -12.04
C ASP A 44 9.86 9.83 -13.46
N ASP A 45 10.75 9.58 -14.43
CA ASP A 45 10.44 9.28 -15.83
C ASP A 45 10.10 7.80 -16.12
N HIS A 46 10.15 6.91 -15.13
CA HIS A 46 9.77 5.51 -15.34
C HIS A 46 8.28 5.46 -15.80
N PRO A 47 7.94 4.86 -16.96
CA PRO A 47 6.61 5.01 -17.56
C PRO A 47 5.41 4.68 -16.64
N PRO A 48 5.49 3.67 -15.75
CA PRO A 48 4.49 3.42 -14.71
C PRO A 48 4.35 4.55 -13.68
N ILE A 49 5.43 5.20 -13.26
CA ILE A 49 5.41 6.31 -12.29
C ILE A 49 4.74 7.53 -12.92
N ALA A 50 5.18 7.92 -14.13
CA ALA A 50 4.62 9.04 -14.87
C ALA A 50 3.16 8.84 -15.28
N SER A 51 2.74 7.61 -15.60
CA SER A 51 1.32 7.27 -15.83
C SER A 51 0.51 7.42 -14.54
N ARG A 52 0.99 6.89 -13.40
CA ARG A 52 0.29 7.03 -12.12
C ARG A 52 0.19 8.47 -11.61
N ARG A 53 1.19 9.32 -11.84
CA ARG A 53 1.09 10.76 -11.50
C ARG A 53 -0.01 11.46 -12.30
N ARG A 54 -0.20 11.09 -13.58
CA ARG A 54 -1.21 11.68 -14.47
C ARG A 54 -2.62 11.12 -14.25
N GLU A 55 -2.73 9.80 -14.12
CA GLU A 55 -4.01 9.09 -14.02
C GLU A 55 -4.50 8.89 -12.58
N GLY A 56 -3.59 9.00 -11.60
CA GLY A 56 -3.84 8.66 -10.21
C GLY A 56 -3.94 7.16 -9.96
N ILE A 57 -4.47 6.79 -8.79
CA ILE A 57 -4.79 5.40 -8.46
C ILE A 57 -6.26 5.15 -8.78
N THR A 58 -6.51 4.46 -9.90
CA THR A 58 -7.86 4.04 -10.29
C THR A 58 -8.41 2.96 -9.36
N LYS A 59 -9.73 2.76 -9.40
CA LYS A 59 -10.40 1.70 -8.65
C LYS A 59 -9.84 0.33 -9.04
N GLU A 60 -9.70 0.08 -10.34
CA GLU A 60 -9.23 -1.17 -10.92
C GLU A 60 -7.82 -1.49 -10.43
N PHE A 61 -6.93 -0.50 -10.46
CA PHE A 61 -5.57 -0.67 -9.95
C PHE A 61 -5.56 -0.95 -8.44
N PHE A 62 -6.36 -0.23 -7.67
CA PHE A 62 -6.46 -0.44 -6.23
C PHE A 62 -6.91 -1.86 -5.89
N GLU A 63 -7.97 -2.35 -6.55
CA GLU A 63 -8.53 -3.69 -6.36
C GLU A 63 -7.56 -4.78 -6.82
N GLU A 64 -6.90 -4.59 -7.97
CA GLU A 64 -5.89 -5.51 -8.49
C GLU A 64 -4.71 -5.65 -7.53
N ARG A 65 -4.11 -4.54 -7.09
CA ARG A 65 -2.96 -4.55 -6.17
C ARG A 65 -3.31 -5.15 -4.81
N THR A 66 -4.51 -4.84 -4.30
CA THR A 66 -5.00 -5.42 -3.03
C THR A 66 -5.22 -6.92 -3.16
N SER A 67 -5.78 -7.39 -4.28
CA SER A 67 -6.02 -8.81 -4.54
C SER A 67 -4.72 -9.59 -4.71
N LYS A 68 -3.77 -9.06 -5.49
CA LYS A 68 -2.42 -9.64 -5.63
C LYS A 68 -1.72 -9.73 -4.28
N LEU A 69 -1.73 -8.64 -3.48
CA LEU A 69 -1.13 -8.66 -2.15
C LEU A 69 -1.75 -9.72 -1.24
N LYS A 70 -3.08 -9.81 -1.19
CA LYS A 70 -3.78 -10.82 -0.38
C LYS A 70 -3.39 -12.24 -0.80
N ARG A 71 -3.26 -12.51 -2.10
CA ARG A 71 -2.84 -13.81 -2.62
C ARG A 71 -1.41 -14.16 -2.20
N GLU A 72 -0.46 -13.25 -2.42
CA GLU A 72 0.94 -13.50 -2.06
C GLU A 72 1.13 -13.66 -0.55
N LEU A 73 0.46 -12.84 0.27
CA LEU A 73 0.49 -12.99 1.74
C LEU A 73 -0.08 -14.34 2.18
N ARG A 74 -1.20 -14.78 1.59
CA ARG A 74 -1.79 -16.09 1.90
C ARG A 74 -0.86 -17.23 1.53
N ARG A 75 -0.14 -17.10 0.40
CA ARG A 75 0.84 -18.09 -0.06
C ARG A 75 2.05 -18.16 0.88
N ALA A 76 2.56 -17.02 1.33
CA ALA A 76 3.77 -16.95 2.16
C ALA A 76 3.52 -17.24 3.65
N LEU A 77 2.40 -16.77 4.20
CA LEU A 77 2.14 -16.77 5.66
C LEU A 77 0.99 -17.70 6.10
N GLY A 78 0.23 -18.25 5.14
CA GLY A 78 -1.03 -18.94 5.41
C GLY A 78 -2.20 -17.99 5.65
N GLY A 79 -3.42 -18.53 5.57
CA GLY A 79 -4.68 -17.76 5.60
C GLY A 79 -4.88 -16.85 6.83
N PRO A 80 -4.78 -17.37 8.07
CA PRO A 80 -5.05 -16.58 9.28
C PRO A 80 -4.04 -15.44 9.49
N THR A 81 -2.76 -15.71 9.26
CA THR A 81 -1.67 -14.73 9.45
C THR A 81 -1.72 -13.65 8.38
N ALA A 82 -1.95 -14.03 7.11
CA ALA A 82 -2.05 -13.09 5.99
C ALA A 82 -3.14 -12.03 6.18
N ALA A 83 -4.23 -12.36 6.87
CA ALA A 83 -5.31 -11.42 7.13
C ALA A 83 -4.84 -10.16 7.88
N ARG A 84 -3.91 -10.30 8.83
CA ARG A 84 -3.38 -9.17 9.62
C ARG A 84 -2.53 -8.22 8.78
N TYR A 85 -1.79 -8.76 7.81
CA TYR A 85 -0.90 -7.99 6.94
C TYR A 85 -1.56 -7.48 5.66
N ALA A 86 -2.81 -7.87 5.38
CA ALA A 86 -3.53 -7.40 4.21
C ALA A 86 -4.43 -6.20 4.56
N PRO A 87 -4.60 -5.21 3.66
CA PRO A 87 -5.61 -4.17 3.83
C PRO A 87 -7.01 -4.77 3.99
N GLN A 88 -7.65 -4.44 5.11
CA GLN A 88 -8.99 -4.86 5.48
C GLN A 88 -9.94 -3.66 5.39
N ARG A 89 -11.17 -3.92 4.98
CA ARG A 89 -12.22 -2.90 4.97
C ARG A 89 -12.55 -2.54 6.42
N GLN A 90 -12.45 -1.26 6.77
CA GLN A 90 -12.76 -0.73 8.08
C GLN A 90 -13.92 0.28 7.99
N GLY A 91 -14.90 0.12 8.86
CA GLY A 91 -16.13 0.92 8.91
C GLY A 91 -17.33 0.26 8.23
N ALA A 92 -18.53 0.62 8.71
CA ALA A 92 -19.80 0.07 8.24
C ALA A 92 -20.39 0.82 7.03
N GLN A 93 -19.81 1.95 6.64
CA GLN A 93 -20.37 2.83 5.61
C GLN A 93 -20.04 2.39 4.17
N ARG A 94 -20.79 2.92 3.21
CA ARG A 94 -20.58 2.70 1.76
C ARG A 94 -19.21 3.20 1.27
N LEU A 95 -18.58 4.13 2.00
CA LEU A 95 -17.23 4.64 1.75
C LEU A 95 -16.20 4.15 2.77
N ALA A 96 -16.45 3.00 3.39
CA ALA A 96 -15.51 2.33 4.29
C ALA A 96 -14.15 2.13 3.59
N GLY A 97 -13.11 2.74 4.15
CA GLY A 97 -11.76 2.64 3.62
C GLY A 97 -11.10 1.31 3.97
N TYR A 98 -9.91 1.11 3.44
CA TYR A 98 -9.05 0.00 3.76
C TYR A 98 -7.90 0.46 4.65
N ALA A 99 -7.54 -0.33 5.65
CA ALA A 99 -6.35 -0.13 6.48
C ALA A 99 -5.81 -1.49 6.92
N LEU A 100 -4.57 -1.52 7.42
CA LEU A 100 -4.04 -2.73 8.06
C LEU A 100 -4.75 -2.96 9.39
N GLY A 101 -4.93 -4.22 9.76
CA GLY A 101 -5.38 -4.62 11.10
C GLY A 101 -4.21 -4.69 12.09
N LEU A 102 -3.22 -3.81 11.93
CA LEU A 102 -2.02 -3.74 12.76
C LEU A 102 -1.99 -2.39 13.48
N GLU A 103 -1.71 -2.44 14.77
CA GLU A 103 -1.44 -1.26 15.57
C GLU A 103 -0.05 -0.68 15.22
N PRO A 104 0.18 0.63 15.37
CA PRO A 104 1.47 1.26 15.03
C PRO A 104 2.68 0.57 15.67
N HIS A 105 2.55 0.14 16.94
CA HIS A 105 3.63 -0.53 17.68
C HIS A 105 3.96 -1.94 17.15
N GLN A 106 3.08 -2.53 16.34
CA GLN A 106 3.27 -3.84 15.70
C GLN A 106 3.99 -3.72 14.34
N ILE A 107 4.16 -2.51 13.82
CA ILE A 107 4.78 -2.26 12.52
C ILE A 107 6.24 -1.88 12.73
N ARG A 108 7.13 -2.69 12.16
CA ARG A 108 8.57 -2.42 12.13
C ARG A 108 9.07 -2.60 10.70
N PHE A 109 9.72 -1.58 10.16
CA PHE A 109 10.45 -1.70 8.90
C PHE A 109 11.84 -2.23 9.24
N ALA A 110 12.19 -3.38 8.67
CA ALA A 110 13.56 -3.87 8.77
C ALA A 110 14.44 -3.07 7.79
N SER A 111 15.60 -2.65 8.24
CA SER A 111 16.69 -2.29 7.34
C SER A 111 17.19 -3.61 6.74
N LEU A 112 17.13 -3.75 5.42
CA LEU A 112 17.89 -4.79 4.75
C LEU A 112 19.33 -4.29 4.75
N GLU A 113 20.11 -4.71 5.74
CA GLU A 113 21.57 -4.59 5.65
C GLU A 113 21.97 -5.39 4.41
N GLY A 114 22.55 -4.71 3.42
CA GLY A 114 22.98 -5.34 2.18
C GLY A 114 24.03 -6.41 2.48
N GLU A 115 23.80 -7.62 1.98
CA GLU A 115 24.87 -8.59 1.71
C GLU A 115 25.71 -8.12 0.51
#